data_AF-A0A7Y2L2H2-F1
#
_entry.id   AF-A0A7Y2L2H2-F1
#
_cell.length_a   1.000
_cell.length_b   1.000
_cell.length_c   1.000
_cell.angle_alpha   90.00
_cell.angle_beta   90.00
_cell.angle_gamma   90.00
#
_symmetry.space_group_name_H-M   'P 1'
#
loop_
_entity.id
_entity.type
_entity.pdbx_description
1 polymer ?
#
loop_
_entity_poly.entity_id
_entity_poly.type
_entity_poly.pdbx_seq_one_letter_code
_entity_poly.pdbx_strand_id
1 'polypeptide(L)' 'GEITGIYQRWFEQPIPPNGLNLEFPMTAELKQIIATPVSDPVE' A
#
# COMPACT_ATOMS: atom_id res chain seq x y z
N GLY A 1 -1.76 4.95 11.81
CA GLY A 1 -1.93 5.76 10.59
C GLY A 1 -3.02 5.14 9.74
N GLU A 2 -3.80 5.94 9.02
CA GLU A 2 -4.91 5.44 8.18
C GLU A 2 -4.44 4.78 6.88
N ILE A 3 -3.19 5.06 6.45
CA ILE A 3 -2.64 4.61 5.17
C ILE A 3 -2.64 3.08 5.00
N THR A 4 -2.41 2.31 6.07
CA THR A 4 -2.42 0.84 6.00
C THR A 4 -3.79 0.33 5.57
N GLY A 5 -4.86 0.87 6.15
CA GLY A 5 -6.23 0.48 5.79
C GLY A 5 -6.61 0.92 4.38
N ILE A 6 -6.15 2.10 3.95
CA ILE A 6 -6.35 2.60 2.59
C ILE A 6 -5.63 1.70 1.58
N TYR A 7 -4.36 1.37 1.83
CA TYR A 7 -3.57 0.51 0.94
C TYR A 7 -4.20 -0.87 0.81
N GLN A 8 -4.58 -1.49 1.94
CA GLN A 8 -5.24 -2.79 1.91
C GLN A 8 -6.53 -2.77 1.08
N ARG A 9 -7.37 -1.75 1.26
CA ARG A 9 -8.63 -1.62 0.53
C ARG A 9 -8.44 -1.56 -0.99
N TRP A 10 -7.37 -0.91 -1.46
CA TRP A 10 -7.20 -0.62 -2.89
C TRP A 10 -6.19 -1.51 -3.59
N PHE A 11 -5.29 -2.19 -2.88
CA PHE A 11 -4.20 -2.97 -3.48
C PHE A 11 -4.20 -4.44 -3.07
N GLU A 12 -4.78 -4.78 -1.91
CA GLU A 12 -4.76 -6.15 -1.36
C GLU A 12 -6.16 -6.78 -1.25
N GLN A 13 -7.21 -6.00 -1.52
CA GLN A 13 -8.61 -6.42 -1.45
C GLN A 13 -9.31 -6.26 -2.80
N PRO A 14 -10.41 -7.01 -3.05
CA PRO A 14 -11.26 -6.84 -4.21
C PRO A 14 -11.76 -5.39 -4.35
N ILE A 15 -11.45 -4.74 -5.49
CA ILE A 15 -11.85 -3.37 -5.75
C ILE A 15 -13.26 -3.36 -6.38
N PRO A 16 -14.22 -2.58 -5.83
CA PRO A 16 -15.55 -2.43 -6.41
C PRO A 16 -15.54 -1.73 -7.79
N PRO A 17 -16.57 -1.96 -8.63
CA PRO A 17 -17.69 -2.89 -8.43
C PRO A 17 -17.36 -4.33 -8.86
N ASN A 18 -16.31 -4.52 -9.66
CA ASN A 18 -16.05 -5.79 -10.35
C ASN A 18 -15.25 -6.80 -9.50
N GLY A 19 -14.82 -6.41 -8.30
CA GLY A 19 -14.14 -7.30 -7.35
C GLY A 19 -12.74 -7.72 -7.79
N LEU A 20 -12.11 -6.99 -8.71
CA LEU A 20 -10.73 -7.28 -9.13
C LEU A 20 -9.78 -6.92 -7.98
N ASN A 21 -9.00 -7.90 -7.51
CA ASN A 21 -7.90 -7.66 -6.59
C ASN A 21 -6.61 -7.46 -7.39
N LEU A 22 -5.82 -6.44 -7.02
CA LEU A 22 -4.50 -6.22 -7.63
C LEU A 22 -3.44 -7.17 -7.08
N GLU A 23 -3.75 -7.85 -5.97
CA GLU A 23 -2.85 -8.79 -5.29
C GLU A 23 -1.46 -8.19 -5.06
N PHE A 24 -1.43 -6.91 -4.70
CA PHE A 24 -0.20 -6.15 -4.56
C PHE A 24 0.06 -5.87 -3.08
N PRO A 25 0.75 -6.78 -2.36
CA PRO A 25 1.03 -6.60 -0.95
C PRO A 25 2.06 -5.50 -0.72
N MET A 26 1.88 -4.73 0.35
CA MET A 26 2.82 -3.66 0.71
C MET A 26 4.21 -4.23 1.00
N THR A 27 5.22 -3.75 0.27
CA THR A 27 6.62 -4.15 0.42
C THR A 27 7.18 -3.74 1.79
N ALA A 28 8.22 -4.44 2.24
CA ALA A 28 8.91 -4.10 3.49
C ALA A 28 9.51 -2.68 3.45
N GLU A 29 10.01 -2.28 2.29
CA GLU A 29 10.56 -0.94 2.04
C GLU A 29 9.50 0.14 2.16
N LEU A 30 8.34 -0.01 1.51
CA LEU A 30 7.26 0.96 1.61
C LEU A 30 6.74 1.07 3.06
N LYS A 31 6.67 -0.05 3.79
CA LYS A 31 6.35 -0.04 5.23
C LYS A 31 7.34 0.79 6.03
N GLN A 32 8.64 0.67 5.73
CA GLN A 32 9.69 1.45 6.38
C GLN A 32 9.57 2.94 6.08
N ILE A 33 9.33 3.32 4.82
CA ILE A 33 9.15 4.73 4.42
C ILE A 33 7.92 5.33 5.11
N ILE A 34 6.82 4.58 5.25
CA ILE A 34 5.63 5.05 5.96
C ILE A 34 5.92 5.24 7.46
N ALA A 35 6.70 4.34 8.08
CA ALA A 35 7.05 4.41 9.49
C ALA A 35 8.06 5.53 9.79
N THR A 36 9.01 5.72 8.88
CA THR A 36 10.07 6.73 8.95
C THR A 36 10.14 7.42 7.60
N PRO A 37 9.42 8.54 7.42
CA PRO A 37 9.40 9.28 6.16
C PRO A 37 10.80 9.70 5.74
N VAL A 38 11.19 9.32 4.53
CA VAL A 38 12.44 9.75 3.88
C VAL A 38 12.11 10.68 2.73
N SER A 39 12.98 11.65 2.46
CA SER A 39 12.84 12.62 1.37
C SER A 39 13.62 12.24 0.11
N ASP A 40 14.54 11.27 0.22
CA ASP A 40 15.37 10.83 -0.89
C ASP A 40 14.58 9.94 -1.85
N PRO A 41 14.81 10.03 -3.18
CA PRO A 41 14.17 9.13 -4.14
C PRO A 41 14.54 7.67 -3.85
N VAL A 42 13.55 6.78 -3.95
CA VAL A 42 13.82 5.34 -4.07
C VAL A 42 14.37 5.12 -5.48
N GLU A 43 15.61 4.63 -5.58
CA GLU A 43 16.25 4.28 -6.87
C GLU A 43 15.68 3.02 -7.50
#